data_AF-A0A2S9CS41-F1
#
_entry.id   AF-A0A2S9CS41-F1
#
_cell.length_a   1.000
_cell.length_b   1.000
_cell.length_c   1.000
_cell.angle_alpha   90.00
_cell.angle_beta   90.00
_cell.angle_gamma   90.00
#
_symmetry.space_group_name_H-M   'P 1'
#
loop_
_entity.id
_entity.type
_entity.pdbx_description
1 polymer ?
#
loop_
_entity_poly.entity_id
_entity_poly.type
_entity_poly.pdbx_seq_one_letter_code
_entity_poly.pdbx_strand_id
1 'polypeptide(L)'
;MSTATNLIMQDILTLISRKTQDVDYVNSCQTILIPITINLDELIFYPDQQLVKDAFACLASLNMQWIPFKDSKDGSKKVLLSVMNFMNIIEDKVVFKVPCFFLSEFAKVDFSLERYNCKR
;
A
#
# COMPACT_ATOMS: atom_id res chain seq x y z
N MET A 1 -1.14 -4.00 -17.66
CA MET A 1 -2.22 -4.24 -16.69
C MET A 1 -3.55 -4.03 -17.39
N SER A 2 -4.56 -4.84 -17.09
CA SER A 2 -5.91 -4.60 -17.61
C SER A 2 -6.53 -3.38 -16.92
N THR A 3 -7.47 -2.71 -17.58
CA THR A 3 -8.23 -1.59 -16.99
C THR A 3 -8.93 -2.03 -15.70
N ALA A 4 -9.42 -3.26 -15.63
CA ALA A 4 -10.07 -3.82 -14.45
C ALA A 4 -9.12 -3.92 -13.24
N THR A 5 -7.89 -4.42 -13.44
CA THR A 5 -6.89 -4.51 -12.37
C THR A 5 -6.55 -3.13 -11.81
N ASN A 6 -6.40 -2.12 -12.69
CA ASN A 6 -6.11 -0.75 -12.26
C ASN A 6 -7.26 -0.13 -11.43
N LEU A 7 -8.51 -0.42 -11.78
CA LEU A 7 -9.68 0.04 -11.01
C LEU A 7 -9.69 -0.58 -9.61
N ILE A 8 -9.42 -1.89 -9.49
CA ILE A 8 -9.31 -2.57 -8.18
C ILE A 8 -8.16 -1.98 -7.36
N MET A 9 -7.00 -1.78 -7.98
CA MET A 9 -5.84 -1.18 -7.30
C MET A 9 -6.15 0.22 -6.77
N GLN A 10 -6.86 1.04 -7.56
CA GLN A 10 -7.31 2.37 -7.11
C GLN A 10 -8.30 2.28 -5.95
N ASP A 11 -9.22 1.33 -5.99
CA ASP A 11 -10.17 1.08 -4.90
C ASP A 11 -9.46 0.68 -3.60
N ILE A 12 -8.49 -0.24 -3.70
CA ILE A 12 -7.63 -0.63 -2.57
C ILE A 12 -6.87 0.58 -2.00
N LEU A 13 -6.27 1.43 -2.84
CA LEU A 13 -5.59 2.65 -2.39
C LEU A 13 -6.55 3.62 -1.68
N THR A 14 -7.79 3.71 -2.16
CA THR A 14 -8.84 4.53 -1.55
C THR A 14 -9.20 4.00 -0.15
N LEU A 15 -9.32 2.68 0.00
CA LEU A 15 -9.55 2.04 1.30
C LEU A 15 -8.38 2.23 2.26
N ILE A 16 -7.14 2.12 1.77
CA ILE A 16 -5.94 2.42 2.57
C ILE A 16 -5.98 3.87 3.06
N SER A 17 -6.26 4.83 2.19
CA SER A 17 -6.38 6.26 2.54
C SER A 17 -7.38 6.46 3.67
N ARG A 18 -8.60 5.92 3.53
CA ARG A 18 -9.65 6.01 4.55
C ARG A 18 -9.24 5.38 5.89
N LYS A 19 -8.62 4.20 5.86
CA LYS A 19 -8.21 3.46 7.08
C LYS A 19 -6.96 4.05 7.75
N THR A 20 -6.26 4.97 7.09
CA THR A 20 -5.04 5.62 7.61
C THR A 20 -5.19 7.12 7.80
N GLN A 21 -6.40 7.66 7.69
CA GLN A 21 -6.66 9.10 7.75
C GLN A 21 -6.16 9.76 9.04
N ASP A 22 -6.25 9.05 10.17
CA ASP A 22 -5.84 9.56 11.49
C ASP A 22 -4.39 9.21 11.87
N VAL A 23 -3.64 8.60 10.94
CA VAL A 23 -2.25 8.20 11.17
C VAL A 23 -1.32 9.32 10.70
N ASP A 24 -0.50 9.88 11.59
CA ASP A 24 0.53 10.87 11.21
C ASP A 24 1.75 10.19 10.56
N TYR A 25 1.59 9.64 9.36
CA TYR A 25 2.67 9.00 8.62
C TYR A 25 3.63 10.01 7.97
N VAL A 26 3.29 11.30 7.91
CA VAL A 26 4.16 12.35 7.36
C VAL A 26 5.31 12.66 8.32
N ASN A 27 5.03 12.74 9.62
CA ASN A 27 6.06 13.03 10.64
C ASN A 27 6.61 11.78 11.33
N SER A 28 5.99 10.61 11.09
CA SER A 28 6.44 9.34 11.66
C SER A 28 7.72 8.79 11.05
N CYS A 29 8.33 7.84 11.76
CA CYS A 29 9.43 7.03 11.22
C CYS A 29 8.95 6.27 9.97
N GLN A 30 9.68 6.43 8.87
CA GLN A 30 9.28 5.95 7.55
C GLN A 30 9.27 4.41 7.43
N THR A 31 9.98 3.70 8.31
CA THR A 31 10.00 2.23 8.39
C THR A 31 8.88 1.64 9.23
N ILE A 32 8.10 2.45 9.95
CA ILE A 32 6.93 1.96 10.71
C ILE A 32 5.93 1.35 9.73
N LEU A 33 5.42 0.17 10.07
CA LEU A 33 4.47 -0.58 9.27
C LEU A 33 3.08 -0.47 9.88
N ILE A 34 2.15 0.16 9.15
CA ILE A 34 0.77 0.33 9.58
C ILE A 34 -0.04 -0.90 9.15
N PRO A 35 -0.68 -1.62 10.08
CA PRO A 35 -1.51 -2.76 9.74
C PRO A 35 -2.81 -2.30 9.07
N ILE A 36 -3.18 -2.95 7.97
CA ILE A 36 -4.41 -2.70 7.23
C ILE A 36 -5.16 -4.02 7.09
N THR A 37 -6.48 -3.97 7.27
CA THR A 37 -7.41 -5.06 6.96
C THR A 37 -8.48 -4.53 6.02
N ILE A 38 -8.63 -5.20 4.87
CA ILE A 38 -9.69 -4.95 3.90
C ILE A 38 -10.55 -6.20 3.84
N ASN A 39 -11.82 -6.08 4.20
CA ASN A 39 -12.81 -7.11 3.88
C ASN A 39 -13.16 -6.98 2.39
N LEU A 40 -13.33 -8.11 1.70
CA LEU A 40 -13.52 -8.14 0.25
C LEU A 40 -14.83 -7.46 -0.18
N ASP A 41 -15.83 -7.37 0.71
CA ASP A 41 -17.08 -6.66 0.52
C ASP A 41 -16.94 -5.13 0.62
N GLU A 42 -15.82 -4.60 1.15
CA GLU A 42 -15.51 -3.18 1.12
C GLU A 42 -15.07 -2.69 -0.26
N LEU A 43 -14.71 -3.61 -1.16
CA LEU A 43 -14.33 -3.29 -2.54
C LEU A 43 -15.58 -2.97 -3.36
N ILE A 44 -15.64 -1.76 -3.89
CA ILE A 44 -16.69 -1.30 -4.81
C ILE A 44 -16.63 -2.13 -6.11
N PHE A 45 -15.43 -2.49 -6.54
CA PHE A 45 -15.22 -3.27 -7.76
C PHE A 45 -14.64 -4.66 -7.42
N TYR A 46 -15.54 -5.64 -7.27
CA TYR A 46 -15.22 -7.04 -7.00
C TYR A 46 -15.78 -7.95 -8.12
N PRO A 47 -15.12 -8.00 -9.29
CA PRO A 47 -15.60 -8.80 -10.42
C PRO A 47 -15.42 -10.31 -10.17
N ASP A 48 -14.26 -10.70 -9.64
CA ASP A 48 -13.94 -12.07 -9.22
C ASP A 48 -12.72 -12.07 -8.28
N GLN A 49 -12.54 -13.19 -7.56
CA GLN A 49 -11.50 -13.34 -6.56
C GLN A 49 -10.08 -13.36 -7.14
N GLN A 50 -9.89 -13.86 -8.37
CA GLN A 50 -8.58 -13.93 -9.01
C GLN A 50 -8.09 -12.55 -9.41
N LEU A 51 -8.94 -11.73 -10.04
CA LEU A 51 -8.60 -10.35 -10.39
C LEU A 51 -8.24 -9.50 -9.16
N VAL A 52 -8.90 -9.75 -8.04
CA VAL A 52 -8.60 -9.07 -6.77
C VAL A 52 -7.25 -9.50 -6.22
N LYS A 53 -6.95 -10.80 -6.21
CA LYS A 53 -5.62 -11.31 -5.85
C LYS A 53 -4.53 -10.72 -6.75
N ASP A 54 -4.77 -10.66 -8.05
CA ASP A 54 -3.85 -10.08 -9.02
C ASP A 54 -3.64 -8.59 -8.76
N ALA A 55 -4.70 -7.84 -8.43
CA ALA A 55 -4.61 -6.43 -8.08
C ALA A 55 -3.78 -6.19 -6.81
N PHE A 56 -3.98 -6.98 -5.75
CA PHE A 56 -3.15 -6.93 -4.55
C PHE A 56 -1.68 -7.27 -4.86
N ALA A 57 -1.42 -8.30 -5.67
CA ALA A 57 -0.07 -8.68 -6.08
C ALA A 57 0.60 -7.57 -6.92
N CYS A 58 -0.13 -6.97 -7.87
CA CYS A 58 0.34 -5.83 -8.66
C CYS A 58 0.64 -4.62 -7.78
N LEU A 59 -0.21 -4.30 -6.81
CA LEU A 59 0.01 -3.18 -5.90
C LEU A 59 1.20 -3.42 -4.98
N ALA A 60 1.36 -4.65 -4.46
CA ALA A 60 2.52 -5.04 -3.65
C ALA A 60 3.83 -4.95 -4.43
N SER A 61 3.83 -5.29 -5.72
CA SER A 61 5.00 -5.23 -6.61
C SER A 61 5.19 -3.87 -7.27
N LEU A 62 4.27 -2.92 -7.04
CA LEU A 62 4.29 -1.62 -7.70
C LEU A 62 5.64 -0.94 -7.49
N ASN A 63 6.12 -0.87 -6.24
CA ASN A 63 7.42 -0.29 -5.88
C ASN A 63 8.07 -1.05 -4.75
N MET A 64 9.41 -1.06 -4.73
CA MET A 64 10.23 -1.48 -3.60
C MET A 64 11.31 -0.44 -3.36
N GLN A 65 11.52 -0.06 -2.10
CA GLN A 65 12.46 0.99 -1.71
C GLN A 65 13.28 0.58 -0.50
N TRP A 66 14.57 0.94 -0.51
CA TRP A 66 15.46 0.80 0.65
C TRP A 66 15.26 1.98 1.59
N ILE A 67 14.51 1.77 2.67
CA ILE A 67 14.17 2.83 3.63
C ILE A 67 15.14 2.76 4.81
N PRO A 68 15.83 3.87 5.16
CA PRO A 68 16.74 3.90 6.29
C PRO A 68 16.00 3.83 7.63
N PHE A 69 16.53 3.06 8.58
CA PHE A 69 16.07 3.11 9.97
C PHE A 69 16.54 4.39 10.64
N LYS A 70 15.60 5.13 11.24
CA LYS A 70 15.84 6.42 11.92
C LYS A 70 16.89 6.31 13.05
N ASP A 71 17.07 5.14 13.65
CA ASP A 71 18.03 4.91 14.74
C ASP A 71 19.46 4.54 14.29
N SER A 72 19.74 4.45 12.99
CA SER A 72 21.12 4.22 12.54
C SER A 72 21.88 5.54 12.44
N LYS A 73 22.81 5.78 13.38
CA LYS A 73 23.66 6.99 13.42
C LYS A 73 24.40 7.28 12.12
N ASP A 74 24.63 6.26 11.29
CA ASP A 74 25.33 6.37 10.00
C ASP A 74 24.44 6.07 8.77
N GLY A 75 23.11 5.90 8.94
CA GLY A 75 22.20 5.56 7.82
C GLY A 75 22.46 4.19 7.17
N SER A 76 23.34 3.37 7.74
CA SER A 76 23.82 2.10 7.18
C SER A 76 22.79 0.99 7.24
N LYS A 77 21.85 1.04 8.19
CA LYS A 77 20.78 0.05 8.31
C LYS A 77 19.58 0.51 7.50
N LYS A 78 19.37 -0.15 6.35
CA LYS A 78 18.20 0.02 5.50
C LYS A 78 17.38 -1.27 5.49
N VAL A 79 16.08 -1.13 5.32
CA VAL A 79 15.17 -2.25 5.07
C VAL A 79 14.55 -2.07 3.69
N LEU A 80 14.51 -3.16 2.92
CA LEU A 80 13.78 -3.18 1.66
C LEU A 80 12.31 -3.42 1.98
N LEU A 81 11.46 -2.45 1.65
CA LEU A 81 10.01 -2.56 1.83
C LEU A 81 9.31 -2.25 0.52
N SER A 82 8.18 -2.90 0.32
CA SER A 82 7.27 -2.62 -0.78
C SER A 82 6.06 -1.80 -0.32
N VAL A 83 5.15 -1.46 -1.24
CA VAL A 83 3.88 -0.82 -0.92
C VAL A 83 3.06 -1.66 0.07
N MET A 84 3.07 -2.98 -0.07
CA MET A 84 2.35 -3.91 0.81
C MET A 84 3.25 -5.06 1.26
N ASN A 85 3.42 -5.20 2.56
CA ASN A 85 4.28 -6.21 3.18
C ASN A 85 3.45 -7.15 4.05
N PHE A 86 3.92 -8.39 4.22
CA PHE A 86 3.28 -9.40 5.08
C PHE A 86 1.80 -9.64 4.75
N MET A 87 1.48 -9.71 3.46
CA MET A 87 0.12 -9.93 2.99
C MET A 87 -0.34 -11.36 3.31
N ASN A 88 -1.55 -11.48 3.86
CA ASN A 88 -2.24 -12.73 4.10
C ASN A 88 -3.71 -12.60 3.68
N ILE A 89 -4.24 -13.64 3.04
CA ILE A 89 -5.64 -13.70 2.61
C ILE A 89 -6.30 -14.78 3.45
N ILE A 90 -7.29 -14.38 4.25
CA ILE A 90 -7.99 -15.27 5.18
C ILE A 90 -9.46 -15.15 4.82
N GLU A 91 -10.05 -16.22 4.28
CA GLU A 91 -11.47 -16.28 3.92
C GLU A 91 -11.89 -15.08 3.03
N ASP A 92 -12.58 -14.11 3.64
CA ASP A 92 -13.19 -12.92 3.03
C ASP A 92 -12.43 -11.63 3.32
N LYS A 93 -11.20 -11.69 3.85
CA LYS A 93 -10.39 -10.50 4.15
C LYS A 93 -8.94 -10.66 3.73
N VAL A 94 -8.34 -9.51 3.44
CA VAL A 94 -6.91 -9.36 3.16
C VAL A 94 -6.28 -8.50 4.24
N VAL A 95 -5.29 -9.06 4.91
CA VAL A 95 -4.52 -8.40 5.97
C VAL A 95 -3.10 -8.18 5.47
N PHE A 96 -2.59 -6.96 5.59
CA PHE A 96 -1.24 -6.60 5.16
C PHE A 96 -0.73 -5.40 5.97
N LYS A 97 0.50 -4.98 5.72
CA LYS A 97 1.07 -3.78 6.33
C LYS A 97 1.64 -2.83 5.28
N VAL A 98 1.38 -1.55 5.45
CA VAL A 98 1.89 -0.47 4.58
C VAL A 98 2.93 0.35 5.34
N PRO A 99 4.14 0.54 4.82
CA PRO A 99 5.12 1.43 5.44
C PRO A 99 4.66 2.89 5.43
N CYS A 100 4.94 3.64 6.50
CA CYS A 100 4.69 5.09 6.56
C CYS A 100 5.31 5.83 5.37
N PHE A 101 6.47 5.35 4.87
CA PHE A 101 7.05 5.84 3.62
C PHE A 101 6.06 5.88 2.47
N PHE A 102 5.46 4.72 2.13
CA PHE A 102 4.54 4.65 1.00
C PHE A 102 3.25 5.43 1.27
N LEU A 103 2.74 5.43 2.51
CA LEU A 103 1.60 6.28 2.87
C LEU A 103 1.89 7.76 2.60
N SER A 104 3.07 8.25 2.98
CA SER A 104 3.47 9.63 2.72
C SER A 104 3.64 9.93 1.23
N GLU A 105 4.19 8.99 0.46
CA GLU A 105 4.35 9.13 -0.99
C GLU A 105 3.00 9.15 -1.72
N PHE A 106 2.05 8.29 -1.32
CA PHE A 106 0.69 8.30 -1.88
C PHE A 106 -0.09 9.53 -1.46
N ALA A 107 0.06 10.03 -0.24
CA ALA A 107 -0.59 11.25 0.21
C ALA A 107 -0.19 12.47 -0.64
N LYS A 108 1.07 12.55 -1.12
CA LYS A 108 1.53 13.60 -2.05
C LYS A 108 0.84 13.59 -3.43
N VAL A 109 0.05 12.56 -3.72
CA VAL A 109 -0.70 12.40 -4.96
C VAL A 109 -2.17 12.04 -4.69
N ASP A 110 -2.67 12.33 -3.48
CA ASP A 110 -4.05 12.05 -3.07
C ASP A 110 -4.47 10.59 -3.26
N PHE A 111 -3.53 9.65 -3.06
CA PHE A 111 -3.73 8.22 -3.29
C PHE A 111 -4.21 7.87 -4.71
N SER A 112 -3.93 8.73 -5.70
CA SER A 112 -4.17 8.45 -7.11
C SER A 112 -3.10 7.54 -7.68
N LEU A 113 -3.51 6.35 -8.14
CA LEU A 113 -2.63 5.37 -8.79
C LEU A 113 -1.97 5.94 -10.04
N GLU A 114 -2.76 6.63 -10.87
CA GLU A 114 -2.28 7.27 -12.11
C GLU A 114 -1.18 8.29 -11.81
N ARG A 115 -1.45 9.23 -10.89
CA ARG A 115 -0.47 10.27 -10.52
C ARG A 115 0.78 9.69 -9.87
N TYR A 116 0.64 8.64 -9.07
CA TYR A 116 1.78 7.94 -8.48
C TYR A 116 2.69 7.33 -9.55
N ASN A 117 2.10 6.72 -10.58
CA ASN A 117 2.85 6.13 -11.69
C ASN A 117 3.52 7.18 -12.58
N CYS A 118 2.96 8.39 -12.72
CA CYS A 118 3.58 9.48 -13.48
C CYS A 118 4.78 10.15 -12.76
N LYS A 119 4.91 10.00 -11.43
CA LYS A 119 6.04 10.56 -10.66
C LYS A 119 7.28 9.66 -10.65
N ARG A 120 7.18 8.43 -11.14
CA ARG A 120 8.26 7.42 -11.14
C ARG A 120 8.91 7.35 -12.51
#